data_AF-T2J3W3-F1
#
_entry.id   AF-T2J3W3-F1
#
_cell.length_a   1.000
_cell.length_b   1.000
_cell.length_c   1.000
_cell.angle_alpha   90.00
_cell.angle_beta   90.00
_cell.angle_gamma   90.00
#
_symmetry.space_group_name_H-M   'P 1'
#
loop_
_entity.id
_entity.type
_entity.pdbx_description
1 polymer ?
#
loop_
_entity_poly.entity_id
_entity_poly.type
_entity_poly.pdbx_seq_one_letter_code
_entity_poly.pdbx_strand_id
1 'polypeptide(L)'
;MDRLVDKHNIDTKLTGKLVKFPQSPQIQFDVYAIEVITEGLPRYYTLVNFEDIKEFETIREKLANIWNSNLSTVESGRNFLINPNIMMEAQGKINVVSPQQANPQILLENANKIQRLSMVN
;
A
#
# COMPACT_ATOMS: atom_id res chain seq x y z
N MET A 1 23.10 -4.91 3.41
CA MET A 1 22.47 -5.20 2.12
C MET A 1 20.98 -5.25 2.34
N ASP A 2 20.20 -4.54 1.53
CA ASP A 2 18.74 -4.52 1.64
C ASP A 2 18.18 -5.86 1.12
N ARG A 3 17.74 -6.74 2.04
CA ARG A 3 17.22 -8.09 1.73
C ARG A 3 15.80 -8.07 1.15
N LEU A 4 15.30 -6.89 0.80
CA LEU A 4 13.94 -6.72 0.30
C LEU A 4 13.75 -7.35 -1.09
N VAL A 5 14.80 -7.37 -1.92
CA VAL A 5 14.79 -8.05 -3.23
C VAL A 5 14.62 -9.56 -3.08
N ASP A 6 15.17 -10.16 -2.02
CA ASP A 6 15.04 -11.60 -1.75
C ASP A 6 13.59 -12.00 -1.46
N LYS A 7 12.71 -11.03 -1.17
CA LYS A 7 11.28 -11.27 -0.96
C LYS A 7 10.48 -11.26 -2.26
N HIS A 8 11.09 -10.98 -3.41
CA HIS A 8 10.38 -10.96 -4.69
C HIS A 8 9.68 -12.30 -4.98
N ASN A 9 8.44 -12.24 -5.48
CA ASN A 9 7.54 -13.37 -5.75
C ASN A 9 7.13 -14.22 -4.53
N ILE A 10 7.47 -13.78 -3.32
CA ILE A 10 6.99 -14.43 -2.10
C ILE A 10 5.59 -13.93 -1.78
N ASP A 11 4.65 -14.86 -1.68
CA ASP A 11 3.33 -14.62 -1.12
C ASP A 11 3.46 -14.24 0.35
N THR A 12 2.91 -13.09 0.72
CA THR A 12 3.00 -12.56 2.06
C THR A 12 1.67 -11.97 2.50
N LYS A 13 1.59 -11.74 3.80
CA LYS A 13 0.50 -11.05 4.46
C LYS A 13 1.12 -9.98 5.35
N LEU A 14 0.91 -8.72 4.99
CA LEU A 14 1.50 -7.58 5.66
C LEU A 14 0.42 -6.68 6.25
N THR A 15 0.74 -6.11 7.41
CA THR A 15 -0.12 -5.17 8.11
C THR A 15 0.61 -3.85 8.26
N GLY A 16 -0.07 -2.74 8.00
CA GLY A 16 0.54 -1.42 8.02
C GLY A 16 -0.47 -0.28 7.97
N LYS A 17 0.00 0.93 8.21
CA LYS A 17 -0.84 2.14 8.12
C LYS A 17 -1.14 2.47 6.67
N LEU A 18 -2.36 2.90 6.36
CA LEU A 18 -2.71 3.32 5.00
C LEU A 18 -1.95 4.60 4.63
N VAL A 19 -1.32 4.58 3.47
CA VAL A 19 -0.56 5.69 2.88
C VAL A 19 -1.15 6.03 1.51
N LYS A 20 -1.17 7.32 1.20
CA LYS A 20 -1.59 7.85 -0.08
C LYS A 20 -0.49 8.72 -0.68
N PHE A 21 -0.04 8.36 -1.88
CA PHE A 21 0.77 9.22 -2.73
C PHE A 21 -0.19 9.96 -3.67
N PRO A 22 -0.32 11.29 -3.54
CA PRO A 22 -1.20 12.06 -4.39
C PRO A 22 -0.81 11.95 -5.87
N GLN A 23 -1.79 12.10 -6.75
CA GLN A 23 -1.57 12.15 -8.20
C GLN A 23 -0.47 13.16 -8.60
N SER A 24 0.21 12.86 -9.70
CA SER A 24 1.27 13.68 -10.30
C SER A 24 1.02 13.88 -11.79
N PRO A 25 1.76 14.77 -12.49
CA PRO A 25 1.61 14.93 -13.94
C PRO A 25 1.75 13.62 -14.73
N GLN A 26 2.56 12.69 -14.25
CA GLN A 26 2.78 11.37 -14.88
C GLN A 26 1.75 10.32 -14.45
N ILE A 27 1.15 10.47 -13.26
CA ILE A 27 0.19 9.52 -12.69
C ILE A 27 -1.06 10.30 -12.30
N GLN A 28 -2.07 10.27 -13.16
CA GLN A 28 -3.32 11.05 -13.05
C GLN A 28 -4.31 10.47 -12.02
N PHE A 29 -3.78 9.78 -11.00
CA PHE A 29 -4.56 9.09 -10.01
C PHE A 29 -3.77 8.91 -8.70
N ASP A 30 -4.45 8.91 -7.55
CA ASP A 30 -3.81 8.71 -6.25
C ASP A 30 -3.32 7.26 -6.11
N VAL A 31 -2.06 7.03 -5.71
CA VAL A 31 -1.53 5.68 -5.45
C VAL A 31 -1.62 5.37 -3.96
N TYR A 32 -2.06 4.17 -3.61
CA TYR A 32 -2.19 3.74 -2.22
C TYR A 32 -1.15 2.69 -1.84
N ALA A 33 -0.70 2.75 -0.59
CA ALA A 33 0.29 1.84 -0.02
C ALA A 33 -0.02 1.52 1.43
N ILE A 34 0.70 0.54 2.00
CA ILE A 34 0.79 0.36 3.45
C ILE A 34 2.21 0.66 3.94
N GLU A 35 2.31 1.42 5.04
CA GLU A 35 3.56 1.60 5.77
C GLU A 35 3.79 0.41 6.71
N VAL A 36 4.85 -0.35 6.45
CA VAL A 36 5.28 -1.49 7.25
C VAL A 36 6.66 -1.21 7.80
N ILE A 37 6.84 -1.34 9.12
CA ILE A 37 8.16 -1.20 9.74
C ILE A 37 8.94 -2.50 9.52
N THR A 38 10.03 -2.43 8.76
CA THR A 38 10.94 -3.56 8.50
C THR A 38 12.34 -3.15 8.93
N GLU A 39 12.96 -3.94 9.81
CA GLU A 39 14.33 -3.67 10.31
C GLU A 39 14.46 -2.25 10.93
N GLY A 40 13.40 -1.77 11.59
CA GLY A 40 13.37 -0.45 12.21
C GLY A 40 13.14 0.72 11.25
N LEU A 41 12.98 0.47 9.95
CA LEU A 41 12.74 1.50 8.94
C LEU A 41 11.34 1.34 8.32
N PRO A 42 10.64 2.45 8.03
CA PRO A 42 9.38 2.38 7.30
C PRO A 42 9.62 1.97 5.85
N ARG A 43 8.81 1.03 5.37
CA ARG A 43 8.73 0.59 3.97
C ARG A 43 7.30 0.78 3.48
N TYR A 44 7.15 1.40 2.32
CA TYR A 44 5.85 1.71 1.74
C TYR A 44 5.55 0.72 0.62
N TYR A 45 4.67 -0.24 0.89
CA TYR A 45 4.28 -1.24 -0.09
C TYR A 45 3.06 -0.77 -0.87
N THR A 46 3.25 -0.36 -2.13
CA THR A 46 2.13 0.06 -2.98
C THR A 46 1.24 -1.14 -3.33
N LEU A 47 -0.07 -0.92 -3.25
CA LEU A 47 -1.11 -1.93 -3.43
C LEU A 47 -1.60 -1.86 -4.88
N VAL A 48 -1.33 -2.90 -5.66
CA VAL A 48 -1.56 -2.87 -7.12
C VAL A 48 -2.03 -4.23 -7.63
N ASN A 49 -2.75 -4.20 -8.76
CA ASN A 49 -2.98 -5.35 -9.62
C ASN A 49 -2.58 -4.92 -11.03
N PHE A 50 -1.70 -5.68 -11.68
CA PHE A 50 -1.24 -5.38 -13.04
C PHE A 50 -1.84 -6.32 -14.10
N GLU A 51 -2.52 -7.37 -13.66
CA GLU A 51 -3.07 -8.41 -14.53
C GLU A 51 -4.51 -8.08 -14.96
N ASP A 52 -5.28 -7.40 -14.10
CA ASP A 52 -6.66 -7.02 -14.36
C ASP A 52 -6.90 -5.54 -14.01
N ILE A 53 -7.22 -4.76 -15.04
CA ILE A 53 -7.51 -3.32 -14.92
C ILE A 53 -8.76 -3.03 -14.07
N LYS A 54 -9.79 -3.90 -14.14
CA LYS A 54 -11.02 -3.72 -13.35
C LYS A 54 -10.76 -3.99 -11.88
N GLU A 55 -9.93 -4.99 -11.57
CA GLU A 55 -9.51 -5.24 -10.20
C GLU A 55 -8.61 -4.12 -9.69
N PHE A 56 -7.72 -3.59 -10.52
CA PHE A 56 -6.94 -2.40 -10.17
C PHE A 56 -7.84 -1.21 -9.79
N GLU A 57 -8.85 -0.90 -10.61
CA GLU A 57 -9.83 0.14 -10.33
C GLU A 57 -10.60 -0.14 -9.03
N THR A 58 -11.10 -1.36 -8.86
CA THR A 58 -11.86 -1.79 -7.67
C THR A 58 -11.02 -1.66 -6.39
N ILE A 59 -9.75 -2.07 -6.43
CA ILE A 59 -8.80 -1.91 -5.32
C ILE A 59 -8.63 -0.44 -4.97
N ARG A 60 -8.41 0.41 -5.97
CA ARG A 60 -8.23 1.86 -5.77
C ARG A 60 -9.46 2.51 -5.16
N GLU A 61 -10.64 2.22 -5.69
CA GLU A 61 -11.90 2.76 -5.18
C GLU A 61 -12.14 2.33 -3.73
N LYS A 62 -11.92 1.06 -3.41
CA LYS A 62 -12.02 0.56 -2.03
C LYS A 62 -11.08 1.32 -1.08
N LEU A 63 -9.82 1.52 -1.48
CA LEU A 63 -8.83 2.24 -0.66
C LEU A 63 -9.18 3.73 -0.54
N ALA A 64 -9.67 4.35 -1.61
CA ALA A 64 -10.12 5.75 -1.60
C ALA A 64 -11.32 5.95 -0.67
N ASN A 65 -12.30 5.04 -0.68
CA ASN A 65 -13.45 5.10 0.21
C ASN A 65 -13.03 4.99 1.68
N ILE A 66 -12.11 4.08 1.99
CA ILE A 66 -11.54 3.94 3.34
C ILE A 66 -10.80 5.23 3.74
N TRP A 67 -9.98 5.78 2.86
CA TRP A 67 -9.23 7.01 3.10
C TRP A 67 -10.15 8.22 3.35
N ASN A 68 -11.08 8.48 2.44
CA ASN A 68 -11.97 9.64 2.46
C ASN A 68 -12.91 9.64 3.66
N SER A 69 -13.20 8.47 4.24
CA SER A 69 -14.02 8.35 5.45
C SER A 69 -13.27 8.71 6.75
N ASN A 70 -11.96 9.00 6.69
CA ASN A 70 -11.13 9.25 7.88
C ASN A 70 -10.13 10.41 7.66
N LEU A 71 -10.52 11.46 6.92
CA LEU A 71 -9.60 12.56 6.55
C LEU A 71 -9.06 13.36 7.74
N SER A 72 -9.80 13.41 8.86
CA SER A 72 -9.43 14.19 10.05
C SER A 72 -8.16 13.70 10.74
N THR A 73 -7.74 12.47 10.45
CA THR A 73 -6.57 11.83 11.08
C THR A 73 -5.38 11.75 10.14
N VAL A 74 -5.45 12.39 8.98
CA VAL A 74 -4.37 12.37 7.97
C VAL A 74 -3.21 13.27 8.40
N GLU A 75 -2.00 12.74 8.26
CA GLU A 75 -0.75 13.44 8.49
C GLU A 75 0.05 13.56 7.19
N SER A 76 0.84 14.64 7.06
CA SER A 76 1.70 14.87 5.91
C SER A 76 3.09 14.27 6.10
N GLY A 77 3.53 13.48 5.12
CA GLY A 77 4.94 13.11 4.92
C GLY A 77 5.63 14.05 3.90
N ARG A 78 6.83 13.70 3.46
CA ARG A 78 7.61 14.54 2.52
C ARG A 78 6.96 14.65 1.14
N ASN A 79 6.47 13.53 0.62
CA ASN A 79 5.89 13.38 -0.72
C ASN A 79 4.67 12.43 -0.71
N PHE A 80 4.10 12.18 0.47
CA PHE A 80 2.96 11.31 0.67
C PHE A 80 2.12 11.81 1.84
N LEU A 81 0.93 11.25 1.99
CA LEU A 81 0.06 11.40 3.14
C LEU A 81 -0.06 10.05 3.83
N ILE A 82 -0.12 10.03 5.16
CA ILE A 82 -0.31 8.81 5.95
C ILE A 82 -1.53 8.97 6.86
N ASN A 83 -2.28 7.89 7.07
CA ASN A 83 -3.35 7.86 8.05
C ASN A 83 -3.00 6.90 9.19
N PRO A 84 -2.46 7.39 10.33
CA PRO A 84 -2.10 6.56 11.48
C PRO A 84 -3.27 5.78 12.09
N ASN A 85 -4.52 6.18 11.84
CA ASN A 85 -5.71 5.56 12.42
C ASN A 85 -6.37 4.53 11.50
N ILE A 86 -5.76 4.25 10.35
CA ILE A 86 -6.20 3.20 9.43
C ILE A 86 -5.10 2.15 9.33
N MET A 87 -5.24 1.10 10.14
CA MET A 87 -4.46 -0.12 9.97
C MET A 87 -5.11 -1.00 8.92
N MET A 88 -4.33 -1.35 7.91
CA MET A 88 -4.72 -2.21 6.80
C MET A 88 -3.92 -3.50 6.86
N GLU A 89 -4.55 -4.56 6.39
CA GLU A 89 -3.90 -5.82 6.07
C GLU A 89 -4.02 -6.06 4.57
N ALA A 90 -2.92 -6.49 3.95
CA ALA A 90 -2.84 -6.81 2.53
C ALA A 90 -2.15 -8.17 2.35
N GLN A 91 -2.75 -9.03 1.52
CA GLN A 91 -2.21 -10.34 1.18
C GLN A 91 -1.93 -10.45 -0.32
N GLY A 92 -0.71 -10.82 -0.68
CA GLY A 92 -0.35 -10.98 -2.09
C GLY A 92 1.15 -11.21 -2.27
N LYS A 93 1.58 -11.22 -3.54
CA LYS A 93 2.99 -11.45 -3.89
C LYS A 93 3.78 -10.17 -3.79
N ILE A 94 4.94 -10.21 -3.14
CA ILE A 94 5.85 -9.07 -3.14
C ILE A 94 6.47 -8.91 -4.53
N ASN A 95 6.37 -7.71 -5.10
CA ASN A 95 7.06 -7.33 -6.32
C ASN A 95 8.12 -6.26 -6.05
N VAL A 96 9.39 -6.68 -6.14
CA VAL A 96 10.57 -5.85 -5.94
C VAL A 96 11.60 -6.31 -6.96
N VAL A 97 11.63 -5.64 -8.11
CA VAL A 97 12.48 -6.06 -9.24
C VAL A 97 13.90 -5.51 -9.14
N SER A 98 14.12 -4.47 -8.33
CA SER A 98 15.46 -3.92 -8.07
C SER A 98 15.56 -3.27 -6.69
N PRO A 99 16.77 -3.20 -6.09
CA PRO A 99 16.99 -2.46 -4.86
C PRO A 99 16.72 -0.95 -4.98
N GLN A 100 16.76 -0.40 -6.20
CA GLN A 100 16.55 1.02 -6.47
C GLN A 100 15.06 1.37 -6.69
N GLN A 101 14.17 0.38 -6.72
CA GLN A 101 12.74 0.61 -6.85
C GLN A 101 12.26 1.50 -5.70
N ALA A 102 11.61 2.62 -6.03
CA ALA A 102 11.23 3.65 -5.06
C ALA A 102 10.36 3.08 -3.93
N ASN A 103 9.38 2.25 -4.28
CA ASN A 103 8.48 1.59 -3.35
C ASN A 103 8.32 0.12 -3.76
N PRO A 104 8.50 -0.86 -2.85
CA PRO A 104 8.08 -2.23 -3.10
C PRO A 104 6.57 -2.30 -3.36
N GLN A 105 6.12 -3.39 -4.00
CA GLN A 105 4.71 -3.59 -4.33
C GLN A 105 4.19 -4.88 -3.68
N ILE A 106 2.89 -4.88 -3.36
CA ILE A 106 2.12 -6.11 -3.13
C ILE A 106 1.19 -6.26 -4.34
N LEU A 107 1.40 -7.32 -5.12
CA LEU A 107 0.53 -7.72 -6.20
C LEU A 107 -0.68 -8.43 -5.61
N LEU A 108 -1.83 -7.76 -5.65
CA LEU A 108 -3.09 -8.25 -5.13
C LEU A 108 -3.84 -8.98 -6.24
N GLU A 109 -4.34 -10.17 -5.92
CA GLU A 109 -5.22 -10.93 -6.84
C GLU A 109 -6.52 -10.17 -7.11
N ASN A 110 -7.10 -9.57 -6.08
CA ASN A 110 -8.36 -8.81 -6.15
C ASN A 110 -8.55 -7.94 -4.90
N ALA A 111 -9.60 -7.11 -4.90
CA ALA A 111 -9.92 -6.22 -3.78
C ALA A 111 -10.22 -6.93 -2.45
N ASN A 112 -10.54 -8.23 -2.43
CA ASN A 112 -10.78 -8.97 -1.18
C ASN A 112 -9.49 -9.28 -0.42
N LYS A 113 -8.33 -9.15 -1.07
CA LYS A 113 -7.01 -9.33 -0.44
C LYS A 113 -6.56 -8.14 0.41
N ILE A 114 -7.38 -7.10 0.52
CA ILE A 114 -7.15 -5.96 1.40
C ILE A 114 -8.31 -5.81 2.37
N GLN A 115 -7.99 -5.55 3.64
CA GLN A 115 -9.00 -5.28 4.66
C GLN A 115 -8.52 -4.26 5.68
N ARG A 116 -9.43 -3.42 6.14
CA ARG A 116 -9.20 -2.56 7.31
C ARG A 116 -9.29 -3.44 8.55
N LEU A 117 -8.29 -3.37 9.41
CA LEU A 117 -8.35 -4.01 10.72
C LEU A 117 -9.15 -3.12 11.68
N SER A 118 -10.08 -3.71 12.41
CA SER A 118 -10.74 -3.02 13.52
C SER A 118 -9.72 -2.80 14.62
N MET A 119 -9.62 -1.57 15.13
CA MET A 119 -8.88 -1.34 16.37
C MET A 119 -9.63 -2.06 17.50
N VAL A 120 -8.95 -2.98 18.17
CA VAL A 120 -9.43 -3.50 19.46
C VAL A 120 -9.16 -2.39 20.47
N ASN A 121 -10.22 -1.79 21.00
CA ASN A 121 -10.15 -0.83 22.11
C ASN A 121 -9.62 -1.51 23.37
#